data_AF-A0A6I2FVG0-F1
#
_entry.id   AF-A0A6I2FVG0-F1
#
_cell.length_a   1.000
_cell.length_b   1.000
_cell.length_c   1.000
_cell.angle_alpha   90.00
_cell.angle_beta   90.00
_cell.angle_gamma   90.00
#
_symmetry.space_group_name_H-M   'P 1'
#
loop_
_entity.id
_entity.type
_entity.pdbx_description
1 polymer ?
#
loop_
_entity_poly.entity_id
_entity_poly.type
_entity_poly.pdbx_seq_one_letter_code
_entity_poly.pdbx_strand_id
1 'polypeptide(L)' 'MLTNNRLEYKLDRLERKLDLIIEHLGISDPSTTFDYSVVDEFLSQGKNIQAIKAYRDLDPLADLRTAKEAVDARDRAR' A
#
# COMPACT_ATOMS: atom_id res chain seq x y z
N MET A 1 -31.12 -8.03 11.86
CA MET A 1 -29.70 -7.70 11.66
C MET A 1 -28.85 -8.94 11.95
N LEU A 2 -28.63 -9.84 10.99
CA LEU A 2 -27.91 -11.11 11.26
C LEU A 2 -27.08 -11.65 10.08
N THR A 3 -26.74 -10.82 9.09
CA THR A 3 -26.09 -11.28 7.84
C THR A 3 -24.61 -10.95 7.70
N ASN A 4 -24.02 -10.12 8.58
CA ASN A 4 -22.59 -9.77 8.50
C ASN A 4 -21.66 -10.68 9.31
N ASN A 5 -22.11 -11.21 10.44
CA ASN A 5 -21.23 -11.93 11.38
C ASN A 5 -20.51 -13.13 10.73
N ARG A 6 -21.21 -13.89 9.87
CA ARG A 6 -20.62 -15.06 9.19
C ARG A 6 -19.60 -14.67 8.12
N LEU A 7 -19.75 -13.49 7.52
CA LEU A 7 -18.80 -12.96 6.56
C LEU A 7 -17.54 -12.48 7.30
N GLU A 8 -17.73 -11.79 8.42
CA GLU A 8 -16.65 -11.31 9.30
C GLU A 8 -15.81 -12.48 9.84
N TYR A 9 -16.42 -13.56 10.34
CA TYR A 9 -15.67 -14.75 10.76
C TYR A 9 -14.90 -15.43 9.63
N LYS A 10 -15.44 -15.39 8.40
CA LYS A 10 -14.74 -15.93 7.24
C LYS A 10 -13.57 -15.05 6.84
N LEU A 11 -13.71 -13.74 6.98
CA LEU A 11 -12.67 -12.75 6.70
C LEU A 11 -11.53 -12.88 7.71
N ASP A 12 -11.83 -12.91 9.01
CA ASP A 12 -10.83 -13.09 10.08
C ASP A 12 -10.05 -14.41 9.92
N ARG A 13 -10.75 -15.49 9.56
CA ARG A 13 -10.10 -16.78 9.26
C ARG A 13 -9.21 -16.71 8.02
N LEU A 14 -9.56 -15.87 7.04
CA LEU A 14 -8.75 -15.67 5.84
C LEU A 14 -7.50 -14.84 6.17
N GLU A 15 -7.66 -13.75 6.93
CA GLU A 15 -6.57 -12.90 7.42
C GLU A 15 -5.53 -13.72 8.21
N ARG A 16 -5.97 -14.50 9.22
CA ARG A 16 -5.06 -15.39 9.97
C ARG A 16 -4.28 -16.36 9.09
N LYS A 17 -4.91 -16.89 8.03
CA LYS A 17 -4.23 -17.82 7.12
C LYS A 17 -3.18 -17.10 6.28
N LEU A 18 -3.48 -15.87 5.85
CA LEU A 18 -2.53 -15.04 5.11
C LEU A 18 -1.34 -14.66 5.99
N ASP A 19 -1.57 -14.24 7.25
CA ASP A 19 -0.49 -13.99 8.20
C ASP A 19 0.45 -15.19 8.37
N LEU A 20 -0.11 -16.39 8.56
CA LEU A 20 0.68 -17.63 8.67
C LEU A 20 1.49 -17.94 7.41
N ILE A 21 0.94 -17.65 6.22
CA ILE A 21 1.64 -17.86 4.95
C ILE A 21 2.74 -16.82 4.77
N ILE A 22 2.48 -15.56 5.08
CA ILE A 22 3.45 -14.45 5.01
C ILE A 22 4.62 -14.74 5.95
N GLU A 23 4.34 -15.14 7.20
CA GLU A 23 5.35 -15.53 8.20
C GLU A 23 6.16 -16.73 7.71
N HIS A 24 5.49 -17.79 7.22
CA HIS A 24 6.16 -19.00 6.75
C HIS A 24 7.06 -18.74 5.53
N LEU A 25 6.67 -17.83 4.64
CA LEU A 25 7.43 -17.46 3.46
C LEU A 25 8.51 -16.40 3.74
N GLY A 26 8.57 -15.85 4.97
CA GLY A 26 9.51 -14.78 5.33
C GLY A 26 9.30 -13.50 4.51
N ILE A 27 8.08 -13.28 4.02
CA ILE A 27 7.75 -12.10 3.22
C ILE A 27 7.66 -10.92 4.17
N SER A 28 8.58 -9.96 4.04
CA SER A 28 8.43 -8.66 4.70
C SER A 28 7.23 -7.95 4.10
N ASP A 29 6.41 -7.31 4.94
CA ASP A 29 5.25 -6.56 4.49
C ASP A 29 5.65 -5.65 3.31
N PRO A 30 5.05 -5.80 2.11
CA PRO A 30 5.47 -5.06 0.94
C PRO A 30 5.24 -3.54 1.11
N SER A 31 4.31 -3.17 1.98
CA SER A 31 4.05 -1.77 2.39
C SER A 31 5.21 -1.17 3.20
N THR A 32 5.99 -1.99 3.91
CA THR A 32 7.19 -1.60 4.68
C THR A 32 8.49 -1.73 3.88
N THR A 33 8.49 -2.46 2.77
CA THR A 33 9.73 -2.76 2.02
C THR A 33 10.29 -1.54 1.28
N PHE A 34 9.43 -0.57 0.95
CA PHE A 34 9.84 0.64 0.22
C PHE A 34 9.73 1.86 1.14
N ASP A 35 10.83 2.58 1.28
CA ASP A 35 10.86 3.82 2.07
C ASP A 35 10.18 4.94 1.27
N TYR A 36 8.89 5.13 1.52
CA TYR A 36 8.08 6.14 0.84
C TYR A 36 8.22 7.54 1.43
N SER A 37 9.08 7.76 2.44
CA SER A 37 9.25 9.06 3.09
C SER A 37 9.63 10.17 2.11
N VAL A 38 10.41 9.83 1.07
CA VAL A 38 10.81 10.73 -0.01
C VAL A 38 9.60 11.17 -0.83
N VAL A 39 8.62 10.29 -1.07
CA VAL A 39 7.38 10.62 -1.77
C VAL A 39 6.55 11.59 -0.93
N ASP A 40 6.46 11.35 0.38
CA ASP A 40 5.72 12.20 1.31
C ASP A 40 6.38 13.59 1.47
N GLU A 41 7.72 13.66 1.42
CA GLU A 41 8.45 14.94 1.40
C GLU A 41 8.13 15.74 0.14
N PHE A 42 8.16 15.11 -1.05
CA PHE A 42 7.77 15.80 -2.29
C PHE A 42 6.31 16.24 -2.28
N LEU A 43 5.40 15.42 -1.76
CA LEU A 43 4.00 15.80 -1.56
C LEU A 43 3.86 17.02 -0.63
N SER A 44 4.59 17.05 0.48
CA SER A 44 4.58 18.19 1.41
C SER A 44 5.01 19.52 0.78
N GLN A 45 5.84 19.45 -0.27
CA GLN A 45 6.35 20.61 -1.02
C GLN A 45 5.47 20.96 -2.23
N GLY A 46 4.34 20.28 -2.45
CA GLY A 46 3.46 20.44 -3.61
C GLY A 46 4.07 19.92 -4.92
N LYS A 47 5.11 19.09 -4.84
CA LYS A 47 5.91 18.58 -5.95
C LYS A 47 5.37 17.25 -6.47
N ASN A 48 4.13 17.25 -6.97
CA ASN A 48 3.40 16.03 -7.36
C ASN A 48 4.08 15.21 -8.47
N ILE A 49 4.70 15.86 -9.46
CA ILE A 49 5.41 15.15 -10.53
C ILE A 49 6.66 14.45 -9.98
N GLN A 50 7.39 15.10 -9.08
CA GLN A 50 8.54 14.48 -8.41
C GLN A 50 8.13 13.32 -7.51
N ALA A 51 7.00 13.45 -6.80
CA ALA A 51 6.44 12.36 -5.98
C ALA A 51 6.08 11.12 -6.81
N ILE A 52 5.41 11.31 -7.96
CA ILE A 52 5.08 10.21 -8.88
C ILE A 52 6.34 9.56 -9.46
N LYS A 53 7.34 10.37 -9.80
CA LYS A 53 8.64 9.86 -10.26
C LYS A 53 9.33 9.03 -9.17
N ALA A 54 9.43 9.55 -7.96
CA ALA A 54 10.02 8.86 -6.82
C ALA A 54 9.28 7.55 -6.50
N TYR A 55 7.95 7.52 -6.61
CA TYR A 55 7.16 6.30 -6.46
C TYR A 55 7.54 5.23 -7.51
N ARG A 56 7.69 5.62 -8.77
CA ARG A 56 8.10 4.69 -9.85
C ARG A 56 9.56 4.25 -9.74
N ASP A 57 10.42 5.08 -9.16
CA ASP A 57 11.82 4.72 -8.89
C ASP A 57 11.90 3.67 -7.75
N LEU A 58 10.99 3.75 -6.77
CA LEU A 58 10.83 2.76 -5.71
C LEU A 58 10.13 1.48 -6.20
N ASP A 59 9.11 1.61 -7.05
CA ASP A 59 8.39 0.49 -7.67
C ASP A 59 8.51 0.54 -9.21
N PRO A 60 9.58 -0.03 -9.78
CA PRO A 60 9.82 -0.03 -11.22
C PRO A 60 8.78 -0.79 -12.04
N LEU A 61 7.98 -1.65 -11.39
CA LEU A 61 6.92 -2.42 -12.04
C LEU A 61 5.61 -1.62 -12.12
N ALA A 62 5.49 -0.51 -11.40
CA ALA A 62 4.31 0.33 -11.43
C ALA A 62 4.19 1.12 -12.75
N ASP A 63 3.03 1.01 -13.40
CA ASP A 63 2.65 1.89 -14.51
C ASP A 63 2.41 3.33 -14.04
N LEU A 64 2.43 4.29 -14.97
CA LEU A 64 2.31 5.72 -14.64
C LEU A 64 0.96 6.03 -13.99
N ARG A 65 -0.09 5.32 -14.41
CA ARG A 65 -1.43 5.43 -13.83
C ARG A 65 -1.42 4.96 -12.38
N THR A 66 -0.91 3.76 -12.12
CA THR A 66 -0.85 3.17 -10.78
C THR A 66 -0.03 4.04 -9.83
N ALA A 67 1.12 4.55 -10.29
CA ALA A 67 1.95 5.47 -9.50
C ALA A 67 1.20 6.77 -9.17
N LYS A 68 0.48 7.35 -10.13
CA LYS A 68 -0.35 8.53 -9.88
C LYS A 68 -1.47 8.23 -8.87
N GLU A 69 -2.18 7.12 -9.01
CA GLU A 69 -3.26 6.75 -8.10
C GLU A 69 -2.76 6.53 -6.67
N ALA A 70 -1.59 5.89 -6.51
CA ALA A 70 -0.96 5.68 -5.21
C ALA A 70 -0.54 7.01 -4.55
N VAL A 71 0.06 7.93 -5.32
CA VAL A 71 0.44 9.26 -4.83
C VAL A 71 -0.79 10.10 -4.49
N ASP A 72 -1.81 10.10 -5.35
CA ASP A 72 -3.07 10.82 -5.10
C ASP A 72 -3.82 10.24 -3.87
N ALA A 73 -3.73 8.92 -3.62
CA ALA A 73 -4.31 8.30 -2.43
C ALA A 73 -3.57 8.70 -1.15
N ARG A 74 -2.24 8.83 -1.20
CA ARG A 74 -1.42 9.33 -0.08
C ARG A 74 -1.72 10.80 0.23
N ASP A 75 -1.85 11.63 -0.80
CA ASP A 75 -2.21 13.04 -0.64
C ASP A 75 -3.59 13.21 0.03
N ARG A 76 -4.54 12.31 -0.26
CA ARG A 76 -5.88 12.30 0.37
C ARG A 76 -5.91 11.72 1.80
N ALA A 77 -4.95 10.86 2.15
CA ALA A 77 -4.88 10.22 3.46
C ALA A 77 -4.17 11.10 4.51
N ARG A 78 -3.58 12.22 4.07
CA ARG A 78 -2.94 13.23 4.90
C ARG A 78 -3.94 14.29 5.37
#